data_AF-A0AAW4BAV4-F1
#
_entry.id   AF-A0AAW4BAV4-F1
#
_cell.length_a   1.000
_cell.length_b   1.000
_cell.length_c   1.000
_cell.angle_alpha   90.00
_cell.angle_beta   90.00
_cell.angle_gamma   90.00
#
_symmetry.space_group_name_H-M   'P 1'
#
loop_
_entity.id
_entity.type
_entity.pdbx_description
1 polymer ?
#
loop_
_entity_poly.entity_id
_entity_poly.type
_entity_poly.pdbx_seq_one_letter_code
_entity_poly.pdbx_strand_id
1 'polypeptide(L)'
;HDQHLTVDNDQFTHVKHNHHLTVEGESRDNITKDNSVEISGSVQHKVAKLTAIQTGREISLKAGAKIVVEAGAEVTLKAGGSFVKVDAGGVHIVGPAINLNAGGSAGSGSAYGGQSAMLATPLLDMKAPAELQASAISATMQSGQANVITHFEAAAVQSAAQKSSASSEKQSEAKVAEKSAQEESPKEDAQNEDKVSLLQSDVLKPSEELEKLAKKQASAFRKGNNGEEVSLIQQALIKMKFDLQADGDFGNKTKTAIEQFQKSYQPSHQTHPSYSIGPVDGIVGQGTLLGLDEALMDGWVYENDEMDLKWLTVPKGQLTFDAEGNDVEGNLYFSRVIHWPGNAKSGVTIGRGYDLGERNETEVYNDLFSSGVTHDIAVIISKGAGLKGIDADVYVKANKYKTEITRKSQHNLFLKIYPGYIKRARDNYEKWTTEPNVSLANISNVNYVDKVQWGKLDSEIQDVIVDLVYQGFTKGPRPMVYGMLNDKNIFADYISANTTLNQYEKGRRRADYLRGNY
;
A
#
# COMPACT_ATOMS: atom_id res chain seq x y z
N HIS A 1 -27.14 13.83 -37.99
CA HIS A 1 -25.83 13.34 -38.49
C HIS A 1 -25.34 12.39 -37.43
N ASP A 2 -25.25 11.12 -37.78
CA ASP A 2 -25.39 10.05 -36.81
C ASP A 2 -24.13 9.18 -36.91
N GLN A 3 -23.53 8.84 -35.77
CA GLN A 3 -22.34 8.01 -35.73
C GLN A 3 -22.72 6.59 -35.31
N HIS A 4 -22.33 5.61 -36.13
CA HIS A 4 -22.43 4.19 -35.80
C HIS A 4 -21.03 3.63 -35.69
N LEU A 5 -20.79 2.82 -34.65
CA LEU A 5 -19.57 2.05 -34.45
C LEU A 5 -19.98 0.61 -34.16
N THR A 6 -19.37 -0.33 -34.85
CA THR A 6 -19.48 -1.77 -34.60
C THR A 6 -18.07 -2.31 -34.49
N VAL A 7 -17.85 -3.14 -33.47
CA VAL A 7 -16.58 -3.81 -33.21
C VAL A 7 -16.93 -5.28 -32.98
N ASP A 8 -16.41 -6.16 -33.84
CA ASP A 8 -16.77 -7.61 -33.81
C ASP A 8 -16.04 -8.38 -32.70
N ASN A 9 -15.07 -7.74 -32.04
CA ASN A 9 -14.26 -8.26 -30.95
C ASN A 9 -14.09 -7.14 -29.88
N ASP A 10 -12.95 -7.06 -29.21
CA ASP A 10 -12.71 -6.14 -28.09
C ASP A 10 -12.51 -4.66 -28.49
N GLN A 11 -13.05 -3.74 -27.67
CA GLN A 11 -12.73 -2.30 -27.72
C GLN A 11 -12.03 -1.88 -26.41
N PHE A 12 -10.74 -1.57 -26.49
CA PHE A 12 -9.96 -1.04 -25.35
C PHE A 12 -9.83 0.48 -25.43
N THR A 13 -10.13 1.18 -24.33
CA THR A 13 -10.03 2.65 -24.24
C THR A 13 -9.17 3.05 -23.03
N HIS A 14 -8.06 3.76 -23.26
CA HIS A 14 -7.14 4.19 -22.20
C HIS A 14 -6.95 5.71 -22.23
N VAL A 15 -7.68 6.42 -21.37
CA VAL A 15 -7.58 7.89 -21.21
C VAL A 15 -6.58 8.21 -20.12
N LYS A 16 -5.48 8.89 -20.46
CA LYS A 16 -4.38 9.22 -19.52
C LYS A 16 -4.63 10.43 -18.63
N HIS A 17 -5.70 11.17 -18.89
CA HIS A 17 -6.13 12.35 -18.14
C HIS A 17 -7.66 12.26 -17.94
N ASN A 18 -8.39 13.35 -18.15
CA ASN A 18 -9.83 13.38 -17.91
C ASN A 18 -10.63 12.83 -19.11
N HIS A 19 -11.64 12.00 -18.84
CA HIS A 19 -12.72 11.71 -19.76
C HIS A 19 -13.96 12.52 -19.34
N HIS A 20 -14.38 13.48 -20.16
CA HIS A 20 -15.59 14.25 -19.94
C HIS A 20 -16.66 13.84 -20.95
N LEU A 21 -17.76 13.26 -20.46
CA LEU A 21 -18.93 12.90 -21.27
C LEU A 21 -20.11 13.77 -20.85
N THR A 22 -20.87 14.26 -21.82
CA THR A 22 -22.14 14.97 -21.62
C THR A 22 -23.12 14.47 -22.66
N VAL A 23 -24.30 14.04 -22.20
CA VAL A 23 -25.38 13.52 -23.03
C VAL A 23 -26.63 14.31 -22.67
N GLU A 24 -27.11 15.15 -23.60
CA GLU A 24 -28.28 16.00 -23.37
C GLU A 24 -29.62 15.23 -23.51
N GLY A 25 -29.58 14.09 -24.20
CA GLY A 25 -30.70 13.16 -24.36
C GLY A 25 -30.67 12.02 -23.33
N GLU A 26 -30.53 10.78 -23.80
CA GLU A 26 -30.44 9.59 -22.96
C GLU A 26 -29.17 8.76 -23.25
N SER A 27 -28.71 8.04 -22.23
CA SER A 27 -27.67 7.01 -22.34
C SER A 27 -28.26 5.68 -21.87
N ARG A 28 -27.94 4.58 -22.56
CA ARG A 28 -28.42 3.23 -22.24
C ARG A 28 -27.35 2.20 -22.55
N ASP A 29 -26.92 1.46 -21.52
CA ASP A 29 -25.95 0.38 -21.64
C ASP A 29 -26.63 -0.98 -21.50
N ASN A 30 -26.25 -1.94 -22.33
CA ASN A 30 -26.75 -3.33 -22.27
C ASN A 30 -25.58 -4.32 -22.26
N ILE A 31 -25.02 -4.55 -21.08
CA ILE A 31 -23.94 -5.51 -20.88
C ILE A 31 -24.57 -6.91 -20.69
N THR A 32 -24.25 -7.85 -21.58
CA THR A 32 -24.84 -9.21 -21.60
C THR A 32 -24.09 -10.24 -20.75
N LYS A 33 -23.00 -9.81 -20.10
CA LYS A 33 -22.18 -10.56 -19.14
C LYS A 33 -21.89 -9.64 -17.93
N ASP A 34 -20.75 -9.81 -17.28
CA ASP A 34 -20.34 -9.05 -16.12
C ASP A 34 -19.97 -7.60 -16.47
N ASN A 35 -20.33 -6.67 -15.57
CA ASN A 35 -19.88 -5.28 -15.60
C ASN A 35 -19.07 -5.01 -14.33
N SER A 36 -17.85 -4.47 -14.47
CA SER A 36 -16.92 -4.21 -13.37
C SER A 36 -16.50 -2.74 -13.37
N VAL A 37 -16.59 -2.08 -12.22
CA VAL A 37 -16.28 -0.65 -12.07
C VAL A 37 -15.40 -0.48 -10.84
N GLU A 38 -14.11 -0.23 -11.08
CA GLU A 38 -13.10 -0.03 -10.05
C GLU A 38 -12.74 1.48 -9.97
N ILE A 39 -12.89 2.09 -8.79
CA ILE A 39 -12.67 3.53 -8.59
C ILE A 39 -11.85 3.72 -7.30
N SER A 40 -10.55 3.99 -7.45
CA SER A 40 -9.62 4.23 -6.32
C SER A 40 -9.85 5.57 -5.60
N GLY A 41 -10.67 6.46 -6.18
CA GLY A 41 -10.98 7.80 -5.65
C GLY A 41 -12.34 7.84 -4.95
N SER A 42 -13.34 8.42 -5.61
CA SER A 42 -14.71 8.49 -5.09
C SER A 42 -15.73 8.50 -6.22
N VAL A 43 -16.84 7.78 -6.04
CA VAL A 43 -18.00 7.79 -6.94
C VAL A 43 -19.10 8.67 -6.34
N GLN A 44 -19.84 9.40 -7.19
CA GLN A 44 -20.92 10.30 -6.79
C GLN A 44 -22.09 10.17 -7.77
N HIS A 45 -23.25 9.72 -7.28
CA HIS A 45 -24.47 9.57 -8.09
C HIS A 45 -25.54 10.56 -7.64
N LYS A 46 -25.89 11.52 -8.51
CA LYS A 46 -26.97 12.50 -8.27
C LYS A 46 -28.11 12.25 -9.25
N VAL A 47 -29.18 11.61 -8.78
CA VAL A 47 -30.35 11.24 -9.58
C VAL A 47 -31.57 12.03 -9.12
N ALA A 48 -32.30 12.64 -10.06
CA ALA A 48 -33.35 13.62 -9.76
C ALA A 48 -34.75 13.05 -9.49
N LYS A 49 -34.99 11.75 -9.72
CA LYS A 49 -36.32 11.12 -9.58
C LYS A 49 -36.29 9.74 -8.90
N LEU A 50 -35.58 8.78 -9.49
CA LEU A 50 -35.55 7.40 -9.03
C LEU A 50 -34.22 6.75 -9.39
N THR A 51 -33.54 6.19 -8.39
CA THR A 51 -32.52 5.16 -8.58
C THR A 51 -33.19 3.81 -8.30
N ALA A 52 -33.19 2.91 -9.26
CA ALA A 52 -33.70 1.55 -9.11
C ALA A 52 -32.57 0.56 -9.35
N ILE A 53 -32.38 -0.40 -8.43
CA ILE A 53 -31.39 -1.47 -8.53
C ILE A 53 -32.15 -2.78 -8.34
N GLN A 54 -32.05 -3.67 -9.32
CA GLN A 54 -32.65 -4.99 -9.29
C GLN A 54 -31.60 -6.02 -9.73
N THR A 55 -31.47 -7.11 -8.98
CA THR A 55 -30.58 -8.22 -9.29
C THR A 55 -31.34 -9.55 -9.15
N GLY A 56 -30.85 -10.61 -9.81
CA GLY A 56 -31.50 -11.93 -9.77
C GLY A 56 -31.12 -12.81 -8.58
N ARG A 57 -30.17 -12.38 -7.73
CA ARG A 57 -29.62 -13.18 -6.62
C ARG A 57 -29.37 -12.37 -5.36
N GLU A 58 -28.63 -11.27 -5.45
CA GLU A 58 -28.10 -10.56 -4.28
C GLU A 58 -27.80 -9.09 -4.56
N ILE A 59 -27.84 -8.24 -3.53
CA ILE A 59 -27.21 -6.91 -3.50
C ILE A 59 -26.36 -6.85 -2.24
N SER A 60 -25.03 -6.89 -2.39
CA SER A 60 -24.07 -6.75 -1.28
C SER A 60 -23.70 -5.28 -1.09
N LEU A 61 -23.77 -4.79 0.15
CA LEU A 61 -23.35 -3.43 0.53
C LEU A 61 -22.36 -3.52 1.69
N LYS A 62 -21.06 -3.51 1.37
CA LYS A 62 -19.94 -3.58 2.33
C LYS A 62 -19.20 -2.24 2.36
N ALA A 63 -19.01 -1.69 3.57
CA ALA A 63 -18.17 -0.53 3.80
C ALA A 63 -17.29 -0.77 5.03
N GLY A 64 -16.02 -0.36 4.99
CA GLY A 64 -15.04 -0.71 6.02
C GLY A 64 -15.27 -0.11 7.41
N ALA A 65 -16.00 1.00 7.50
CA ALA A 65 -16.22 1.73 8.77
C ALA A 65 -17.68 2.15 9.04
N LYS A 66 -18.43 2.58 8.03
CA LYS A 66 -19.79 3.11 8.21
C LYS A 66 -20.63 2.98 6.94
N ILE A 67 -21.91 2.65 7.10
CA ILE A 67 -22.97 2.89 6.12
C ILE A 67 -23.93 3.92 6.74
N VAL A 68 -24.44 4.84 5.93
CA VAL A 68 -25.42 5.86 6.34
C VAL A 68 -26.58 5.82 5.35
N VAL A 69 -27.80 5.73 5.86
CA VAL A 69 -29.03 5.80 5.05
C VAL A 69 -29.92 6.85 5.69
N GLU A 70 -30.15 7.94 4.98
CA GLU A 70 -30.97 9.08 5.42
C GLU A 70 -32.11 9.27 4.42
N ALA A 71 -33.33 9.43 4.92
CA ALA A 71 -34.50 9.75 4.12
C ALA A 71 -35.41 10.70 4.90
N GLY A 72 -36.02 11.67 4.21
CA GLY A 72 -36.81 12.72 4.85
C GLY A 72 -38.24 12.34 5.29
N ALA A 73 -38.71 11.11 4.98
CA ALA A 73 -40.08 10.69 5.23
C ALA A 73 -40.23 9.25 5.73
N GLU A 74 -39.61 8.28 5.05
CA GLU A 74 -39.67 6.86 5.41
C GLU A 74 -38.37 6.14 5.00
N VAL A 75 -37.88 5.23 5.86
CA VAL A 75 -36.92 4.17 5.50
C VAL A 75 -37.56 2.82 5.81
N THR A 76 -37.65 1.91 4.83
CA THR A 76 -38.31 0.61 5.01
C THR A 76 -37.49 -0.53 4.40
N LEU A 77 -37.29 -1.59 5.20
CA LEU A 77 -36.64 -2.85 4.85
C LEU A 77 -37.67 -3.99 4.94
N LYS A 78 -37.76 -4.86 3.93
CA LYS A 78 -38.74 -5.98 3.91
C LYS A 78 -38.12 -7.29 3.46
N ALA A 79 -38.45 -8.39 4.13
CA ALA A 79 -38.04 -9.75 3.75
C ALA A 79 -39.01 -10.79 4.33
N GLY A 80 -39.39 -11.82 3.54
CA GLY A 80 -40.12 -12.98 4.06
C GLY A 80 -41.44 -12.70 4.79
N GLY A 81 -42.17 -11.65 4.40
CA GLY A 81 -43.39 -11.20 5.10
C GLY A 81 -43.15 -10.34 6.35
N SER A 82 -41.89 -10.16 6.75
CA SER A 82 -41.47 -9.27 7.84
C SER A 82 -40.98 -7.92 7.31
N PHE A 83 -41.02 -6.87 8.14
CA PHE A 83 -40.43 -5.58 7.83
C PHE A 83 -39.91 -4.82 9.06
N VAL A 84 -38.95 -3.94 8.81
CA VAL A 84 -38.56 -2.83 9.68
C VAL A 84 -38.86 -1.53 8.93
N LYS A 85 -39.54 -0.58 9.59
CA LYS A 85 -39.80 0.76 9.06
C LYS A 85 -39.42 1.83 10.06
N VAL A 86 -38.87 2.94 9.58
CA VAL A 86 -38.70 4.19 10.33
C VAL A 86 -39.47 5.30 9.59
N ASP A 87 -40.38 5.96 10.28
CA ASP A 87 -41.16 7.11 9.78
C ASP A 87 -41.42 8.15 10.88
N ALA A 88 -42.21 9.19 10.58
CA ALA A 88 -42.58 10.23 11.54
C ALA A 88 -43.38 9.74 12.77
N GLY A 89 -43.91 8.50 12.75
CA GLY A 89 -44.52 7.82 13.89
C GLY A 89 -43.55 6.98 14.72
N GLY A 90 -42.29 6.84 14.29
CA GLY A 90 -41.23 6.13 15.02
C GLY A 90 -40.69 4.91 14.28
N VAL A 91 -40.25 3.91 15.06
CA VAL A 91 -39.68 2.65 14.55
C VAL A 91 -40.69 1.52 14.69
N HIS A 92 -41.03 0.88 13.58
CA HIS A 92 -41.99 -0.22 13.48
C HIS A 92 -41.25 -1.50 13.09
N ILE A 93 -41.47 -2.59 13.84
CA ILE A 93 -40.89 -3.91 13.56
C ILE A 93 -42.02 -4.93 13.57
N VAL A 94 -42.20 -5.67 12.46
CA VAL A 94 -43.30 -6.63 12.30
C VAL A 94 -42.77 -7.89 11.60
N GLY A 95 -43.15 -9.07 12.09
CA GLY A 95 -42.85 -10.36 11.48
C GLY A 95 -43.50 -11.51 12.24
N PRO A 96 -43.53 -12.74 11.70
CA PRO A 96 -44.12 -13.91 12.37
C PRO A 96 -43.42 -14.29 13.69
N ALA A 97 -42.14 -13.95 13.82
CA ALA A 97 -41.38 -13.99 15.06
C ALA A 97 -40.43 -12.78 15.09
N ILE A 98 -40.23 -12.20 16.28
CA ILE A 98 -39.28 -11.10 16.51
C ILE A 98 -38.38 -11.56 17.66
N ASN A 99 -37.18 -12.02 17.32
CA ASN A 99 -36.21 -12.47 18.31
C ASN A 99 -35.27 -11.33 18.66
N LEU A 100 -35.15 -11.00 19.95
CA LEU A 100 -34.26 -9.95 20.45
C LEU A 100 -33.17 -10.61 21.31
N ASN A 101 -31.90 -10.36 20.97
CA ASN A 101 -30.72 -10.94 21.61
C ASN A 101 -30.68 -12.49 21.65
N ALA A 102 -31.42 -13.16 20.76
CA ALA A 102 -31.48 -14.62 20.67
C ALA A 102 -31.77 -15.09 19.23
N GLY A 103 -31.21 -16.24 18.86
CA GLY A 103 -31.52 -16.94 17.60
C GLY A 103 -30.90 -16.34 16.33
N GLY A 104 -30.79 -17.19 15.31
CA GLY A 104 -30.28 -16.84 13.98
C GLY A 104 -28.75 -16.78 13.88
N SER A 105 -28.27 -16.75 12.64
CA SER A 105 -26.91 -16.37 12.24
C SER A 105 -27.02 -15.22 11.23
N ALA A 106 -25.96 -14.42 11.10
CA ALA A 106 -25.91 -13.41 10.04
C ALA A 106 -25.86 -14.09 8.65
N GLY A 107 -26.57 -13.52 7.68
CA GLY A 107 -26.39 -13.91 6.28
C GLY A 107 -25.10 -13.31 5.74
N SER A 108 -24.25 -14.14 5.12
CA SER A 108 -23.07 -13.67 4.39
C SER A 108 -23.48 -13.02 3.06
N GLY A 109 -22.95 -11.84 2.76
CA GLY A 109 -23.04 -11.22 1.43
C GLY A 109 -21.78 -11.46 0.60
N SER A 110 -21.92 -11.50 -0.73
CA SER A 110 -20.79 -11.69 -1.66
C SER A 110 -19.78 -10.54 -1.55
N ALA A 111 -18.49 -10.85 -1.75
CA ALA A 111 -17.45 -9.85 -1.90
C ALA A 111 -17.47 -9.19 -3.30
N TYR A 112 -16.64 -8.16 -3.50
CA TYR A 112 -16.36 -7.63 -4.84
C TYR A 112 -15.53 -8.65 -5.64
N GLY A 113 -16.09 -9.16 -6.74
CA GLY A 113 -15.43 -10.09 -7.66
C GLY A 113 -15.22 -9.54 -9.07
N GLY A 114 -15.29 -8.21 -9.24
CA GLY A 114 -15.15 -7.56 -10.53
C GLY A 114 -13.72 -7.64 -11.08
N GLN A 115 -13.59 -7.72 -12.40
CA GLN A 115 -12.31 -7.78 -13.10
C GLN A 115 -11.79 -6.36 -13.41
N SER A 116 -10.51 -6.11 -13.18
CA SER A 116 -9.88 -4.83 -13.54
C SER A 116 -9.76 -4.65 -15.06
N ALA A 117 -9.84 -3.41 -15.54
CA ALA A 117 -9.86 -3.11 -16.97
C ALA A 117 -8.52 -3.45 -17.66
N MET A 118 -8.58 -4.24 -18.74
CA MET A 118 -7.43 -4.55 -19.57
C MET A 118 -6.95 -3.31 -20.35
N LEU A 119 -5.63 -3.08 -20.38
CA LEU A 119 -5.03 -2.01 -21.18
C LEU A 119 -5.13 -2.33 -22.68
N ALA A 120 -5.36 -1.30 -23.48
CA ALA A 120 -5.14 -1.38 -24.92
C ALA A 120 -3.70 -1.80 -25.21
N THR A 121 -3.51 -2.78 -26.10
CA THR A 121 -2.19 -3.25 -26.51
C THR A 121 -1.33 -2.06 -26.97
N PRO A 122 -0.12 -1.86 -26.43
CA PRO A 122 0.73 -0.78 -26.89
C PRO A 122 1.07 -0.97 -28.36
N LEU A 123 1.09 0.13 -29.12
CA LEU A 123 1.55 0.17 -30.52
C LEU A 123 3.08 -0.01 -30.57
N LEU A 124 3.55 -1.20 -30.22
CA LEU A 124 4.93 -1.64 -30.41
C LEU A 124 5.12 -1.99 -31.88
N ASP A 125 5.72 -1.06 -32.62
CA ASP A 125 6.21 -1.22 -33.99
C ASP A 125 5.27 -2.00 -34.93
N MET A 126 4.04 -1.50 -35.09
CA MET A 126 3.37 -1.60 -36.39
C MET A 126 4.25 -0.88 -37.42
N LYS A 127 5.23 -1.60 -37.97
CA LYS A 127 6.13 -1.14 -39.02
C LYS A 127 5.27 -0.45 -40.08
N ALA A 128 5.53 0.83 -40.32
CA ALA A 128 4.73 1.65 -41.22
C ALA A 128 4.47 0.88 -42.52
N PRO A 129 3.21 0.80 -42.99
CA PRO A 129 2.88 0.05 -44.19
C PRO A 129 3.78 0.54 -45.32
N ALA A 130 4.49 -0.39 -45.96
CA ALA A 130 5.58 -0.07 -46.87
C ALA A 130 5.12 0.98 -47.88
N GLU A 131 5.83 2.12 -47.90
CA GLU A 131 5.42 3.31 -48.64
C GLU A 131 5.07 2.93 -50.07
N LEU A 132 3.79 3.09 -50.43
CA LEU A 132 3.26 2.65 -51.71
C LEU A 132 3.99 3.42 -52.81
N GLN A 133 4.98 2.75 -53.42
CA GLN A 133 5.71 3.34 -54.54
C GLN A 133 4.70 3.72 -55.61
N ALA A 134 4.59 5.03 -55.85
CA ALA A 134 3.66 5.58 -56.80
C ALA A 134 3.96 4.97 -58.18
N SER A 135 3.11 4.02 -58.59
CA SER A 135 3.27 3.34 -59.87
C SER A 135 3.26 4.39 -60.97
N ALA A 136 4.33 4.44 -61.76
CA ALA A 136 4.57 5.55 -62.68
C ALA A 136 3.37 5.74 -63.62
N ILE A 137 2.63 6.84 -63.42
CA ILE A 137 1.34 7.09 -64.05
C ILE A 137 1.56 7.49 -65.52
N SER A 138 1.80 6.49 -66.37
CA SER A 138 1.87 6.66 -67.81
C SER A 138 0.47 7.01 -68.32
N ALA A 139 0.24 8.31 -68.58
CA ALA A 139 -1.07 8.82 -68.94
C ALA A 139 -1.53 8.32 -70.32
N THR A 140 -2.39 7.31 -70.32
CA THR A 140 -3.15 6.88 -71.50
C THR A 140 -4.56 7.47 -71.45
N MET A 141 -4.77 8.59 -72.14
CA MET A 141 -6.13 9.10 -72.34
C MET A 141 -6.89 8.18 -73.32
N GLN A 142 -7.98 7.56 -72.85
CA GLN A 142 -9.03 7.13 -73.77
C GLN A 142 -10.42 7.34 -73.16
N SER A 143 -11.36 7.76 -74.01
CA SER A 143 -12.68 8.23 -73.61
C SER A 143 -13.58 7.08 -73.14
N GLY A 144 -14.30 7.28 -72.03
CA GLY A 144 -15.14 6.26 -71.44
C GLY A 144 -16.55 6.18 -72.01
N GLN A 145 -17.34 5.26 -71.46
CA GLN A 145 -18.81 5.29 -71.51
C GLN A 145 -19.35 4.87 -70.13
N ALA A 146 -20.41 5.53 -69.69
CA ALA A 146 -21.06 5.25 -68.40
C ALA A 146 -22.24 4.29 -68.58
N ASN A 147 -22.63 3.60 -67.49
CA ASN A 147 -23.99 3.08 -67.36
C ASN A 147 -24.44 3.05 -65.89
N VAL A 148 -25.74 3.16 -65.65
CA VAL A 148 -26.30 3.66 -64.37
C VAL A 148 -27.40 2.74 -63.80
N ILE A 149 -27.08 2.08 -62.68
CA ILE A 149 -27.91 1.76 -61.48
C ILE A 149 -29.23 0.93 -61.68
N THR A 150 -29.72 0.37 -60.55
CA THR A 150 -31.07 -0.20 -60.26
C THR A 150 -31.26 -1.69 -60.58
N HIS A 151 -32.02 -2.52 -59.86
CA HIS A 151 -32.89 -2.40 -58.64
C HIS A 151 -32.45 -3.46 -57.59
N PHE A 152 -32.41 -3.22 -56.27
CA PHE A 152 -33.50 -3.19 -55.26
C PHE A 152 -34.20 -4.54 -54.93
N GLU A 153 -34.28 -4.83 -53.61
CA GLU A 153 -35.22 -5.74 -52.90
C GLU A 153 -35.17 -7.26 -53.19
N ALA A 154 -35.78 -8.14 -52.38
CA ALA A 154 -35.84 -8.25 -50.90
C ALA A 154 -36.41 -9.65 -50.51
N ALA A 155 -36.04 -10.16 -49.33
CA ALA A 155 -36.69 -11.22 -48.53
C ALA A 155 -37.26 -12.50 -49.19
N ALA A 156 -36.83 -13.67 -48.67
CA ALA A 156 -37.77 -14.71 -48.18
C ALA A 156 -37.02 -15.77 -47.35
N VAL A 157 -37.67 -16.30 -46.30
CA VAL A 157 -37.23 -17.48 -45.55
C VAL A 157 -38.28 -18.57 -45.67
N GLN A 158 -37.88 -19.74 -46.19
CA GLN A 158 -38.48 -21.06 -46.01
C GLN A 158 -37.50 -22.07 -46.64
N SER A 159 -37.45 -23.36 -46.34
CA SER A 159 -37.95 -24.23 -45.27
C SER A 159 -37.85 -25.65 -45.86
N ALA A 160 -37.68 -26.65 -45.00
CA ALA A 160 -37.64 -28.08 -45.33
C ALA A 160 -36.49 -28.57 -46.25
N ALA A 161 -36.17 -29.87 -46.30
CA ALA A 161 -36.01 -30.87 -45.24
C ALA A 161 -35.49 -32.19 -45.86
N GLN A 162 -35.03 -33.10 -45.01
CA GLN A 162 -34.92 -34.56 -45.21
C GLN A 162 -33.89 -35.15 -46.21
N LYS A 163 -32.87 -35.77 -45.59
CA LYS A 163 -32.48 -37.20 -45.72
C LYS A 163 -31.74 -37.72 -46.97
N SER A 164 -30.80 -38.62 -46.66
CA SER A 164 -30.36 -39.81 -47.43
C SER A 164 -29.65 -39.61 -48.78
N SER A 165 -28.63 -40.40 -49.15
CA SER A 165 -27.92 -41.45 -48.41
C SER A 165 -26.59 -41.85 -49.08
N ALA A 166 -25.65 -42.34 -48.26
CA ALA A 166 -24.57 -43.31 -48.51
C ALA A 166 -24.10 -43.64 -49.96
N SER A 167 -22.78 -43.51 -50.18
CA SER A 167 -21.85 -44.53 -50.72
C SER A 167 -20.46 -43.91 -50.90
N SER A 168 -19.47 -44.19 -50.03
CA SER A 168 -18.40 -45.21 -50.21
C SER A 168 -17.48 -44.91 -51.42
N GLU A 169 -16.16 -44.77 -51.32
CA GLU A 169 -15.11 -45.70 -50.83
C GLU A 169 -13.74 -44.94 -50.70
N LYS A 170 -12.59 -45.41 -50.17
CA LYS A 170 -12.10 -46.75 -49.74
C LYS A 170 -10.84 -46.69 -48.81
N GLN A 171 -10.65 -47.76 -48.00
CA GLN A 171 -9.40 -48.43 -47.52
C GLN A 171 -8.14 -47.63 -47.12
N SER A 172 -7.51 -47.85 -45.95
CA SER A 172 -6.89 -49.12 -45.45
C SER A 172 -7.00 -49.27 -43.92
N GLU A 173 -7.38 -50.40 -43.31
CA GLU A 173 -6.58 -51.64 -43.02
C GLU A 173 -5.24 -51.39 -42.28
N ALA A 174 -4.87 -52.09 -41.19
CA ALA A 174 -5.23 -53.42 -40.63
C ALA A 174 -5.62 -53.35 -39.12
N LYS A 175 -6.52 -54.19 -38.54
CA LYS A 175 -6.42 -55.61 -38.08
C LYS A 175 -5.22 -55.87 -37.13
N VAL A 176 -5.31 -56.62 -36.01
CA VAL A 176 -6.36 -57.45 -35.35
C VAL A 176 -6.01 -57.53 -33.82
N ALA A 177 -6.78 -57.99 -32.82
CA ALA A 177 -7.88 -58.98 -32.70
C ALA A 177 -9.17 -58.34 -32.06
N GLU A 178 -10.20 -58.92 -31.42
CA GLU A 178 -10.48 -60.13 -30.60
C GLU A 178 -9.84 -60.15 -29.18
N LYS A 179 -10.41 -60.70 -28.09
CA LYS A 179 -11.73 -61.31 -27.72
C LYS A 179 -11.85 -61.26 -26.16
N SER A 180 -12.97 -61.40 -25.43
CA SER A 180 -14.37 -61.82 -25.65
C SER A 180 -15.33 -61.07 -24.68
N ALA A 181 -16.63 -61.39 -24.67
CA ALA A 181 -17.60 -61.05 -23.61
C ALA A 181 -17.63 -62.16 -22.49
N GLN A 182 -18.49 -62.22 -21.46
CA GLN A 182 -19.88 -61.73 -21.30
C GLN A 182 -20.37 -61.87 -19.82
N GLU A 183 -21.34 -61.04 -19.37
CA GLU A 183 -22.29 -61.24 -18.22
C GLU A 183 -21.73 -61.46 -16.79
N GLU A 184 -22.37 -61.09 -15.66
CA GLU A 184 -23.67 -60.46 -15.33
C GLU A 184 -23.51 -59.24 -14.36
N SER A 185 -24.64 -58.60 -14.00
CA SER A 185 -24.75 -57.46 -13.04
C SER A 185 -25.62 -57.86 -11.82
N PRO A 186 -25.86 -57.05 -10.74
CA PRO A 186 -25.47 -55.65 -10.48
C PRO A 186 -24.96 -55.36 -9.02
N LYS A 187 -24.86 -54.06 -8.66
CA LYS A 187 -24.58 -53.46 -7.32
C LYS A 187 -23.09 -53.42 -6.90
N GLU A 188 -22.63 -52.51 -6.04
CA GLU A 188 -23.34 -51.49 -5.22
C GLU A 188 -22.49 -50.20 -5.11
N ASP A 189 -23.12 -49.02 -5.05
CA ASP A 189 -22.41 -47.71 -5.02
C ASP A 189 -21.88 -47.36 -3.61
N ALA A 190 -20.55 -47.43 -3.40
CA ALA A 190 -19.87 -46.74 -2.29
C ALA A 190 -18.34 -46.68 -2.47
N GLN A 191 -17.80 -45.51 -2.85
CA GLN A 191 -16.46 -44.92 -2.54
C GLN A 191 -15.97 -43.98 -3.65
N ASN A 192 -16.18 -42.67 -3.53
CA ASN A 192 -15.52 -41.68 -4.40
C ASN A 192 -15.51 -40.23 -3.85
N GLU A 193 -15.08 -40.03 -2.60
CA GLU A 193 -15.02 -38.69 -1.97
C GLU A 193 -13.59 -38.09 -1.89
N ASP A 194 -12.55 -38.91 -2.05
CA ASP A 194 -11.19 -38.63 -1.55
C ASP A 194 -10.25 -37.85 -2.51
N LYS A 195 -10.79 -37.06 -3.44
CA LYS A 195 -9.98 -36.30 -4.43
C LYS A 195 -10.30 -34.80 -4.62
N VAL A 196 -10.86 -34.16 -3.59
CA VAL A 196 -10.81 -32.70 -3.49
C VAL A 196 -9.46 -32.27 -2.89
N SER A 197 -8.73 -31.41 -3.61
CA SER A 197 -7.56 -30.71 -3.07
C SER A 197 -8.05 -29.57 -2.17
N LEU A 198 -7.47 -29.48 -0.98
CA LEU A 198 -7.85 -28.51 0.05
C LEU A 198 -7.30 -27.13 -0.29
N LEU A 199 -6.05 -27.03 -0.72
CA LEU A 199 -5.43 -25.76 -1.13
C LEU A 199 -6.03 -25.24 -2.44
N GLN A 200 -6.25 -23.93 -2.54
CA GLN A 200 -6.91 -23.32 -3.69
C GLN A 200 -6.02 -22.37 -4.51
N SER A 201 -5.00 -21.76 -3.91
CA SER A 201 -4.15 -20.80 -4.62
C SER A 201 -3.19 -21.47 -5.60
N ASP A 202 -3.00 -20.88 -6.78
CA ASP A 202 -2.10 -21.40 -7.84
C ASP A 202 -0.64 -21.60 -7.40
N VAL A 203 -0.22 -21.02 -6.26
CA VAL A 203 1.14 -21.13 -5.73
C VAL A 203 1.29 -22.35 -4.82
N LEU A 204 0.32 -22.63 -3.96
CA LEU A 204 0.46 -23.65 -2.91
C LEU A 204 -0.21 -24.97 -3.30
N LYS A 205 -1.30 -24.90 -4.07
CA LYS A 205 -2.08 -26.05 -4.58
C LYS A 205 -1.28 -27.08 -5.40
N PRO A 206 -0.22 -26.73 -6.17
CA PRO A 206 0.53 -27.73 -6.93
C PRO A 206 1.39 -28.70 -6.10
N SER A 207 1.73 -28.38 -4.84
CA SER A 207 2.59 -29.25 -4.02
C SER A 207 1.78 -30.28 -3.23
N GLU A 208 2.04 -31.57 -3.48
CA GLU A 208 1.48 -32.67 -2.70
C GLU A 208 1.87 -32.60 -1.21
N GLU A 209 3.06 -32.09 -0.87
CA GLU A 209 3.53 -32.05 0.52
C GLU A 209 2.90 -30.89 1.30
N LEU A 210 2.64 -29.75 0.65
CA LEU A 210 1.82 -28.68 1.22
C LEU A 210 0.36 -29.14 1.37
N GLU A 211 -0.20 -29.84 0.38
CA GLU A 211 -1.55 -30.44 0.45
C GLU A 211 -1.67 -31.47 1.60
N LYS A 212 -0.63 -32.30 1.83
CA LYS A 212 -0.52 -33.16 3.03
C LYS A 212 -0.44 -32.35 4.32
N LEU A 213 0.35 -31.27 4.37
CA LEU A 213 0.45 -30.41 5.56
C LEU A 213 -0.90 -29.74 5.88
N ALA A 214 -1.61 -29.25 4.85
CA ALA A 214 -2.97 -28.73 4.94
C ALA A 214 -3.97 -29.78 5.49
N LYS A 215 -3.78 -31.06 5.14
CA LYS A 215 -4.52 -32.22 5.66
C LYS A 215 -4.00 -32.80 7.00
N LYS A 216 -3.04 -32.14 7.67
CA LYS A 216 -2.34 -32.60 8.91
C LYS A 216 -1.56 -33.92 8.76
N GLN A 217 -1.19 -34.30 7.54
CA GLN A 217 -0.48 -35.54 7.21
C GLN A 217 1.04 -35.35 7.04
N ALA A 218 1.52 -34.11 6.92
CA ALA A 218 2.95 -33.75 6.84
C ALA A 218 3.40 -32.83 7.98
N SER A 219 4.72 -32.65 8.12
CA SER A 219 5.32 -31.84 9.20
C SER A 219 5.39 -30.35 8.86
N ALA A 220 5.21 -29.48 9.85
CA ALA A 220 5.31 -28.03 9.69
C ALA A 220 6.72 -27.56 9.28
N PHE A 221 6.80 -26.53 8.43
CA PHE A 221 8.06 -25.89 8.02
C PHE A 221 8.48 -24.80 9.01
N ARG A 222 9.79 -24.70 9.29
CA ARG A 222 10.38 -23.75 10.24
C ARG A 222 11.82 -23.43 9.85
N LYS A 223 12.45 -22.51 10.60
CA LYS A 223 13.85 -22.11 10.37
C LYS A 223 14.79 -23.32 10.24
N GLY A 224 15.55 -23.35 9.15
CA GLY A 224 16.49 -24.43 8.81
C GLY A 224 15.90 -25.57 7.96
N ASN A 225 14.60 -25.55 7.65
CA ASN A 225 14.07 -26.30 6.51
C ASN A 225 14.51 -25.66 5.20
N ASN A 226 14.64 -26.45 4.14
CA ASN A 226 14.90 -26.00 2.78
C ASN A 226 14.21 -26.92 1.78
N GLY A 227 13.99 -26.43 0.55
CA GLY A 227 13.35 -27.19 -0.53
C GLY A 227 12.36 -26.38 -1.37
N GLU A 228 11.66 -27.06 -2.28
CA GLU A 228 10.70 -26.46 -3.20
C GLU A 228 9.49 -25.87 -2.45
N GLU A 229 8.96 -26.57 -1.46
CA GLU A 229 7.88 -26.11 -0.59
C GLU A 229 8.22 -24.81 0.14
N VAL A 230 9.48 -24.62 0.53
CA VAL A 230 9.96 -23.38 1.16
C VAL A 230 9.98 -22.25 0.14
N SER A 231 10.39 -22.52 -1.11
CA SER A 231 10.29 -21.55 -2.20
C SER A 231 8.84 -21.18 -2.51
N LEU A 232 7.89 -22.13 -2.50
CA LEU A 232 6.46 -21.84 -2.70
C LEU A 232 5.87 -20.99 -1.55
N ILE A 233 6.24 -21.28 -0.29
CA ILE A 233 5.90 -20.44 0.87
C ILE A 233 6.47 -19.01 0.72
N GLN A 234 7.72 -18.88 0.28
CA GLN A 234 8.32 -17.57 0.00
C GLN A 234 7.62 -16.86 -1.17
N GLN A 235 7.26 -17.56 -2.25
CA GLN A 235 6.53 -17.00 -3.38
C GLN A 235 5.13 -16.50 -2.99
N ALA A 236 4.44 -17.20 -2.09
CA ALA A 236 3.17 -16.73 -1.52
C ALA A 236 3.35 -15.39 -0.79
N LEU A 237 4.34 -15.31 0.09
CA LEU A 237 4.68 -14.08 0.81
C LEU A 237 5.12 -12.94 -0.15
N ILE A 238 5.86 -13.24 -1.21
CA ILE A 238 6.29 -12.25 -2.22
C ILE A 238 5.09 -11.71 -3.02
N LYS A 239 4.10 -12.56 -3.37
CA LYS A 239 2.82 -12.08 -3.95
C LYS A 239 2.10 -11.14 -2.97
N MET A 240 2.08 -11.48 -1.68
CA MET A 240 1.60 -10.63 -0.58
C MET A 240 2.53 -9.45 -0.21
N LYS A 241 3.53 -9.11 -1.03
CA LYS A 241 4.44 -7.95 -0.89
C LYS A 241 5.43 -7.97 0.28
N PHE A 242 5.72 -9.12 0.89
CA PHE A 242 6.85 -9.24 1.82
C PHE A 242 8.21 -9.13 1.08
N ASP A 243 9.18 -8.44 1.69
CA ASP A 243 10.57 -8.35 1.19
C ASP A 243 11.33 -9.68 1.41
N LEU A 244 11.23 -10.58 0.43
CA LEU A 244 11.88 -11.88 0.41
C LEU A 244 12.43 -12.20 -0.98
N GLN A 245 13.32 -13.20 -1.02
CA GLN A 245 13.66 -13.94 -2.24
C GLN A 245 13.12 -15.37 -2.08
N ALA A 246 12.80 -16.02 -3.20
CA ALA A 246 12.26 -17.39 -3.23
C ALA A 246 13.39 -18.44 -3.34
N ASP A 247 14.44 -18.29 -2.53
CA ASP A 247 15.68 -19.06 -2.57
C ASP A 247 15.54 -20.51 -2.07
N GLY A 248 14.43 -20.85 -1.42
CA GLY A 248 14.19 -22.16 -0.85
C GLY A 248 14.88 -22.40 0.50
N ASP A 249 15.45 -21.38 1.15
CA ASP A 249 15.96 -21.46 2.53
C ASP A 249 14.99 -20.81 3.54
N PHE A 250 14.63 -21.55 4.59
CA PHE A 250 13.87 -21.00 5.70
C PHE A 250 14.85 -20.29 6.66
N GLY A 251 15.43 -19.18 6.18
CA GLY A 251 16.33 -18.32 6.94
C GLY A 251 15.62 -17.41 7.94
N ASN A 252 16.38 -16.48 8.54
CA ASN A 252 15.81 -15.47 9.45
C ASN A 252 14.75 -14.59 8.77
N LYS A 253 14.99 -14.14 7.52
CA LYS A 253 14.03 -13.32 6.77
C LYS A 253 12.69 -14.04 6.60
N THR A 254 12.71 -15.29 6.14
CA THR A 254 11.52 -16.14 5.97
C THR A 254 10.76 -16.30 7.28
N LYS A 255 11.45 -16.52 8.41
CA LYS A 255 10.83 -16.56 9.74
C LYS A 255 10.14 -15.24 10.11
N THR A 256 10.82 -14.10 9.97
CA THR A 256 10.26 -12.79 10.31
C THR A 256 9.05 -12.42 9.45
N ALA A 257 9.05 -12.77 8.17
CA ALA A 257 7.89 -12.58 7.30
C ALA A 257 6.69 -13.44 7.73
N ILE A 258 6.92 -14.70 8.14
CA ILE A 258 5.85 -15.54 8.71
C ILE A 258 5.35 -14.95 10.05
N GLU A 259 6.21 -14.45 10.92
CA GLU A 259 5.77 -13.79 12.18
C GLU A 259 4.94 -12.52 11.90
N GLN A 260 5.35 -11.72 10.91
CA GLN A 260 4.59 -10.55 10.47
C GLN A 260 3.23 -10.96 9.86
N PHE A 261 3.19 -12.02 9.06
CA PHE A 261 1.95 -12.59 8.53
C PHE A 261 1.03 -13.08 9.65
N GLN A 262 1.52 -13.95 10.53
CA GLN A 262 0.78 -14.50 11.68
C GLN A 262 0.22 -13.42 12.61
N LYS A 263 0.92 -12.29 12.73
CA LYS A 263 0.52 -11.14 13.56
C LYS A 263 -0.52 -10.22 12.88
N SER A 264 -0.54 -10.15 11.55
CA SER A 264 -1.21 -9.07 10.81
C SER A 264 -2.36 -9.55 9.92
N TYR A 265 -2.30 -10.79 9.42
CA TYR A 265 -3.39 -11.36 8.63
C TYR A 265 -4.53 -11.82 9.55
N GLN A 266 -5.76 -11.45 9.19
CA GLN A 266 -6.98 -11.93 9.84
C GLN A 266 -7.72 -12.81 8.82
N PRO A 267 -7.94 -14.11 9.10
CA PRO A 267 -8.68 -15.00 8.22
C PRO A 267 -10.05 -14.43 7.83
N SER A 268 -10.39 -14.52 6.54
CA SER A 268 -11.74 -14.25 6.06
C SER A 268 -12.65 -15.47 6.18
N HIS A 269 -12.05 -16.67 6.29
CA HIS A 269 -12.70 -17.98 6.24
C HIS A 269 -13.51 -18.23 4.95
N GLN A 270 -13.20 -17.49 3.87
CA GLN A 270 -13.81 -17.67 2.55
C GLN A 270 -13.25 -18.88 1.79
N THR A 271 -11.95 -19.17 1.94
CA THR A 271 -11.30 -20.34 1.31
C THR A 271 -11.27 -21.52 2.27
N HIS A 272 -11.00 -21.26 3.55
CA HIS A 272 -10.84 -22.27 4.59
C HIS A 272 -11.81 -22.03 5.76
N PRO A 273 -13.02 -22.62 5.74
CA PRO A 273 -14.08 -22.29 6.70
C PRO A 273 -13.82 -22.63 8.17
N SER A 274 -12.78 -23.41 8.48
CA SER A 274 -12.50 -23.90 9.84
C SER A 274 -11.01 -24.16 10.07
N TYR A 275 -10.26 -23.09 10.34
CA TYR A 275 -8.89 -23.17 10.85
C TYR A 275 -8.61 -22.02 11.84
N SER A 276 -7.42 -22.00 12.41
CA SER A 276 -6.85 -20.81 13.06
C SER A 276 -5.36 -20.80 12.75
N ILE A 277 -4.78 -19.62 12.52
CA ILE A 277 -3.38 -19.46 12.10
C ILE A 277 -2.42 -20.13 13.10
N GLY A 278 -2.68 -19.95 14.39
CA GLY A 278 -1.79 -20.38 15.48
C GLY A 278 -1.14 -19.20 16.21
N PRO A 279 -0.12 -19.45 17.06
CA PRO A 279 0.66 -18.39 17.69
C PRO A 279 1.57 -17.68 16.68
N VAL A 280 2.06 -16.50 17.05
CA VAL A 280 3.15 -15.82 16.31
C VAL A 280 4.48 -16.45 16.72
N ASP A 281 4.93 -17.45 15.96
CA ASP A 281 6.12 -18.26 16.25
C ASP A 281 7.11 -18.38 15.07
N GLY A 282 6.70 -17.96 13.87
CA GLY A 282 7.50 -18.08 12.65
C GLY A 282 7.50 -19.48 12.04
N ILE A 283 6.52 -20.33 12.38
CA ILE A 283 6.37 -21.72 11.91
C ILE A 283 5.18 -21.82 10.95
N VAL A 284 5.41 -22.39 9.78
CA VAL A 284 4.34 -22.77 8.84
C VAL A 284 3.80 -24.14 9.21
N GLY A 285 2.95 -24.15 10.25
CA GLY A 285 2.04 -25.27 10.52
C GLY A 285 0.79 -25.23 9.64
N GLN A 286 -0.10 -26.20 9.80
CA GLN A 286 -1.37 -26.28 9.05
C GLN A 286 -2.14 -24.95 9.08
N GLY A 287 -2.29 -24.35 10.27
CA GLY A 287 -2.98 -23.08 10.45
C GLY A 287 -2.38 -21.93 9.64
N THR A 288 -1.08 -21.71 9.77
CA THR A 288 -0.34 -20.72 8.97
C THR A 288 -0.45 -20.99 7.47
N LEU A 289 -0.36 -22.26 7.02
CA LEU A 289 -0.42 -22.62 5.60
C LEU A 289 -1.80 -22.33 4.99
N LEU A 290 -2.88 -22.75 5.65
CA LEU A 290 -4.25 -22.41 5.23
C LEU A 290 -4.46 -20.88 5.25
N GLY A 291 -3.81 -20.18 6.18
CA GLY A 291 -3.71 -18.73 6.18
C GLY A 291 -3.07 -18.15 4.93
N LEU A 292 -1.88 -18.62 4.55
CA LEU A 292 -1.16 -18.15 3.37
C LEU A 292 -1.95 -18.43 2.08
N ASP A 293 -2.65 -19.57 2.02
CA ASP A 293 -3.50 -19.94 0.88
C ASP A 293 -4.74 -19.06 0.76
N GLU A 294 -5.46 -18.82 1.87
CA GLU A 294 -6.61 -17.90 1.87
C GLU A 294 -6.19 -16.45 1.57
N ALA A 295 -5.09 -15.98 2.15
CA ALA A 295 -4.59 -14.63 1.91
C ALA A 295 -4.22 -14.39 0.43
N LEU A 296 -3.74 -15.43 -0.28
CA LEU A 296 -3.54 -15.38 -1.73
C LEU A 296 -4.85 -15.32 -2.51
N MET A 297 -5.88 -16.06 -2.07
CA MET A 297 -7.21 -16.06 -2.72
C MET A 297 -7.97 -14.75 -2.48
N ASP A 298 -7.83 -14.14 -1.31
CA ASP A 298 -8.39 -12.84 -0.94
C ASP A 298 -7.64 -11.65 -1.59
N GLY A 299 -6.50 -11.90 -2.26
CA GLY A 299 -5.65 -10.86 -2.83
C GLY A 299 -4.99 -9.96 -1.76
N TRP A 300 -4.87 -10.44 -0.52
CA TRP A 300 -4.34 -9.67 0.60
C TRP A 300 -2.86 -9.31 0.40
N VAL A 301 -2.47 -8.12 0.84
CA VAL A 301 -1.08 -7.64 0.80
C VAL A 301 -0.67 -7.11 2.17
N TYR A 302 0.59 -7.35 2.53
CA TYR A 302 1.18 -6.87 3.77
C TYR A 302 1.58 -5.39 3.64
N GLU A 303 0.70 -4.51 4.10
CA GLU A 303 1.03 -3.09 4.28
C GLU A 303 1.94 -2.90 5.50
N ASN A 304 3.25 -2.82 5.26
CA ASN A 304 4.22 -2.50 6.30
C ASN A 304 4.15 -1.03 6.71
N ASP A 305 3.17 -0.70 7.56
CA ASP A 305 2.95 0.63 8.13
C ASP A 305 4.23 1.26 8.69
N GLU A 306 5.16 0.46 9.25
CA GLU A 306 6.40 0.99 9.83
C GLU A 306 7.33 1.65 8.79
N MET A 307 7.12 1.35 7.52
CA MET A 307 7.85 1.90 6.37
C MET A 307 7.02 2.85 5.52
N ASP A 308 5.87 3.33 6.02
CA ASP A 308 5.12 4.41 5.37
C ASP A 308 5.93 5.73 5.34
N LEU A 309 5.78 6.52 4.26
CA LEU A 309 6.41 7.84 4.12
C LEU A 309 5.87 8.88 5.12
N LYS A 310 4.65 8.71 5.65
CA LYS A 310 4.05 9.60 6.66
C LYS A 310 4.91 9.76 7.91
N TRP A 311 5.73 8.76 8.25
CA TRP A 311 6.65 8.81 9.39
C TRP A 311 7.83 9.77 9.19
N LEU A 312 8.02 10.30 7.97
CA LEU A 312 8.96 11.40 7.70
C LEU A 312 8.38 12.78 8.09
N THR A 313 7.09 12.87 8.43
CA THR A 313 6.49 14.05 9.04
C THR A 313 6.50 13.91 10.56
N VAL A 314 6.84 14.98 11.29
CA VAL A 314 6.80 15.04 12.77
C VAL A 314 5.93 16.20 13.27
N PRO A 315 5.19 16.03 14.39
CA PRO A 315 4.30 17.07 14.94
C PRO A 315 5.00 18.36 15.43
N LYS A 316 6.32 18.35 15.63
CA LYS A 316 7.16 19.53 15.94
C LYS A 316 8.59 19.29 15.46
N GLY A 317 9.29 20.35 15.04
CA GLY A 317 10.71 20.26 14.70
C GLY A 317 11.01 19.65 13.34
N GLN A 318 10.08 19.74 12.39
CA GLN A 318 10.24 19.20 11.03
C GLN A 318 11.55 19.68 10.39
N LEU A 319 11.83 20.99 10.51
CA LEU A 319 13.06 21.65 10.10
C LEU A 319 14.33 20.93 10.56
N THR A 320 14.38 20.54 11.84
CA THR A 320 15.52 19.81 12.42
C THR A 320 15.49 18.33 12.03
N PHE A 321 14.31 17.70 12.01
CA PHE A 321 14.15 16.30 11.59
C PHE A 321 14.72 16.09 10.18
N ASP A 322 14.39 16.97 9.23
CA ASP A 322 14.87 16.92 7.85
C ASP A 322 16.34 17.33 7.69
N ALA A 323 16.86 18.18 8.56
CA ALA A 323 18.25 18.60 8.55
C ALA A 323 19.24 17.57 9.15
N GLU A 324 18.78 16.69 10.06
CA GLU A 324 19.63 15.71 10.77
C GLU A 324 19.80 14.37 10.04
N GLY A 325 19.23 14.20 8.83
CA GLY A 325 19.47 13.01 8.02
C GLY A 325 18.50 12.87 6.86
N ASN A 326 18.68 11.82 6.05
CA ASN A 326 17.75 11.48 4.98
C ASN A 326 17.48 9.97 4.92
N ASP A 327 16.51 9.60 4.09
CA ASP A 327 16.06 8.22 3.90
C ASP A 327 16.54 7.62 2.56
N VAL A 328 17.64 8.15 2.02
CA VAL A 328 18.23 7.72 0.74
C VAL A 328 19.32 6.71 1.02
N GLU A 329 19.10 5.44 0.68
CA GLU A 329 20.09 4.38 0.88
C GLU A 329 21.40 4.67 0.13
N GLY A 330 22.53 4.17 0.64
CA GLY A 330 23.88 4.42 0.10
C GLY A 330 24.41 5.84 0.36
N ASN A 331 23.58 6.79 0.79
CA ASN A 331 24.00 8.15 1.14
C ASN A 331 24.74 8.18 2.49
N LEU A 332 25.68 9.11 2.64
CA LEU A 332 26.36 9.38 3.93
C LEU A 332 25.34 9.77 5.02
N TYR A 333 24.29 10.51 4.64
CA TYR A 333 23.23 10.99 5.52
C TYR A 333 22.11 9.98 5.77
N PHE A 334 22.23 8.72 5.30
CA PHE A 334 21.20 7.70 5.50
C PHE A 334 21.02 7.39 6.99
N SER A 335 19.91 7.87 7.57
CA SER A 335 19.71 7.97 9.02
C SER A 335 19.25 6.68 9.68
N ARG A 336 18.68 5.73 8.93
CA ARG A 336 18.09 4.50 9.50
C ARG A 336 19.11 3.45 9.95
N VAL A 337 20.41 3.73 9.91
CA VAL A 337 21.50 2.85 10.38
C VAL A 337 22.49 3.62 11.25
N ILE A 338 23.27 2.93 12.09
CA ILE A 338 24.23 3.62 12.96
C ILE A 338 25.32 4.35 12.17
N HIS A 339 25.69 5.53 12.64
CA HIS A 339 26.74 6.38 12.07
C HIS A 339 27.53 7.09 13.18
N TRP A 340 28.64 7.72 12.82
CA TRP A 340 29.47 8.52 13.72
C TRP A 340 29.78 9.89 13.10
N PRO A 341 29.40 11.02 13.73
CA PRO A 341 29.63 12.39 13.23
C PRO A 341 31.09 12.88 13.12
N GLY A 342 32.08 11.99 13.03
CA GLY A 342 33.45 12.35 12.62
C GLY A 342 34.32 13.15 13.59
N ASN A 343 33.93 13.29 14.86
CA ASN A 343 34.72 14.04 15.86
C ASN A 343 34.84 13.31 17.21
N ALA A 344 35.92 13.61 17.95
CA ALA A 344 36.30 12.91 19.18
C ALA A 344 35.33 13.04 20.36
N LYS A 345 34.28 13.88 20.26
CA LYS A 345 33.25 14.03 21.31
C LYS A 345 31.93 13.37 20.98
N SER A 346 31.61 13.19 19.69
CA SER A 346 30.40 12.47 19.28
C SER A 346 30.53 10.98 19.52
N GLY A 347 29.43 10.36 19.95
CA GLY A 347 29.30 8.91 20.04
C GLY A 347 28.70 8.30 18.79
N VAL A 348 28.34 7.02 18.91
CA VAL A 348 27.49 6.34 17.93
C VAL A 348 26.13 7.07 17.87
N THR A 349 25.57 7.26 16.68
CA THR A 349 24.28 7.95 16.48
C THR A 349 23.38 7.09 15.60
N ILE A 350 22.07 7.09 15.86
CA ILE A 350 21.03 6.37 15.09
C ILE A 350 19.84 7.29 14.81
N GLY A 351 19.12 7.05 13.71
CA GLY A 351 18.00 7.89 13.30
C GLY A 351 18.44 9.33 13.03
N ARG A 352 17.53 10.28 13.18
CA ARG A 352 17.79 11.72 13.05
C ARG A 352 18.28 12.29 14.37
N GLY A 353 19.49 11.87 14.75
CA GLY A 353 20.27 12.46 15.85
C GLY A 353 20.08 11.85 17.25
N TYR A 354 19.64 10.60 17.38
CA TYR A 354 19.70 9.89 18.67
C TYR A 354 21.14 9.44 18.94
N ASP A 355 21.91 10.25 19.68
CA ASP A 355 23.29 9.95 20.12
C ASP A 355 23.32 8.97 21.31
N LEU A 356 24.29 8.06 21.30
CA LEU A 356 24.49 7.03 22.32
C LEU A 356 25.64 7.35 23.30
N GLY A 357 26.46 8.36 23.01
CA GLY A 357 27.72 8.63 23.71
C GLY A 357 27.54 9.11 25.16
N GLU A 358 26.46 9.83 25.47
CA GLU A 358 26.14 10.25 26.85
C GLU A 358 25.11 9.34 27.55
N ARG A 359 24.83 8.16 26.98
CA ARG A 359 23.80 7.21 27.46
C ARG A 359 24.41 5.89 27.92
N ASN A 360 23.64 5.13 28.68
CA ASN A 360 24.01 3.76 29.10
C ASN A 360 23.30 2.68 28.25
N GLU A 361 23.87 1.47 28.19
CA GLU A 361 23.36 0.37 27.34
C GLU A 361 21.88 0.04 27.61
N THR A 362 21.47 -0.01 28.88
CA THR A 362 20.08 -0.33 29.28
C THR A 362 19.10 0.77 28.87
N GLU A 363 19.47 2.04 29.00
CA GLU A 363 18.68 3.18 28.50
C GLU A 363 18.53 3.10 26.97
N VAL A 364 19.63 2.90 26.24
CA VAL A 364 19.60 2.81 24.77
C VAL A 364 18.76 1.62 24.31
N TYR A 365 18.90 0.44 24.93
CA TYR A 365 18.08 -0.72 24.60
C TYR A 365 16.57 -0.44 24.82
N ASN A 366 16.20 0.12 25.97
CA ASN A 366 14.81 0.41 26.29
C ASN A 366 14.20 1.47 25.35
N ASP A 367 14.97 2.51 25.01
CA ASP A 367 14.53 3.58 24.11
C ASP A 367 14.34 3.08 22.66
N LEU A 368 15.21 2.20 22.18
CA LEU A 368 15.08 1.53 20.87
C LEU A 368 13.86 0.60 20.85
N PHE A 369 13.75 -0.29 21.83
CA PHE A 369 12.70 -1.30 21.88
C PHE A 369 11.30 -0.66 22.04
N SER A 370 11.17 0.35 22.91
CA SER A 370 9.92 1.12 23.06
C SER A 370 9.59 2.00 21.84
N SER A 371 10.58 2.31 20.99
CA SER A 371 10.36 3.00 19.72
C SER A 371 9.93 2.08 18.56
N GLY A 372 9.99 0.76 18.75
CA GLY A 372 9.61 -0.25 17.74
C GLY A 372 10.78 -1.05 17.14
N VAL A 373 12.02 -0.80 17.58
CA VAL A 373 13.19 -1.54 17.08
C VAL A 373 13.18 -2.98 17.63
N THR A 374 13.42 -3.96 16.75
CA THR A 374 13.42 -5.39 17.12
C THR A 374 14.52 -5.72 18.14
N HIS A 375 14.31 -6.77 18.94
CA HIS A 375 15.25 -7.17 20.01
C HIS A 375 16.69 -7.33 19.51
N ASP A 376 16.92 -8.12 18.45
CA ASP A 376 18.25 -8.39 17.90
C ASP A 376 18.97 -7.11 17.48
N ILE A 377 18.26 -6.18 16.84
CA ILE A 377 18.81 -4.90 16.38
C ILE A 377 19.07 -3.97 17.58
N ALA A 378 18.15 -3.94 18.55
CA ALA A 378 18.32 -3.16 19.78
C ALA A 378 19.53 -3.64 20.61
N VAL A 379 19.75 -4.96 20.73
CA VAL A 379 20.91 -5.57 21.41
C VAL A 379 22.24 -5.33 20.67
N ILE A 380 22.21 -5.10 19.36
CA ILE A 380 23.39 -4.61 18.64
C ILE A 380 23.59 -3.13 18.98
N ILE A 381 22.65 -2.26 18.61
CA ILE A 381 22.82 -0.80 18.72
C ILE A 381 23.12 -0.36 20.16
N SER A 382 22.52 -0.97 21.18
CA SER A 382 22.75 -0.63 22.59
C SER A 382 24.22 -0.76 23.04
N LYS A 383 25.00 -1.66 22.43
CA LYS A 383 26.44 -1.84 22.71
C LYS A 383 27.31 -0.71 22.16
N GLY A 384 26.74 0.21 21.39
CA GLY A 384 27.35 1.50 21.04
C GLY A 384 27.25 2.57 22.16
N ALA A 385 26.55 2.29 23.27
CA ALA A 385 26.40 3.21 24.39
C ALA A 385 27.74 3.60 25.03
N GLY A 386 27.91 4.87 25.37
CA GLY A 386 29.12 5.42 25.98
C GLY A 386 30.34 5.53 25.04
N LEU A 387 30.37 4.83 23.90
CA LEU A 387 31.47 4.87 22.94
C LEU A 387 31.55 6.24 22.27
N LYS A 388 32.76 6.79 22.15
CA LYS A 388 33.04 8.10 21.53
C LYS A 388 34.31 8.04 20.67
N GLY A 389 34.43 8.95 19.72
CA GLY A 389 35.65 9.07 18.91
C GLY A 389 36.00 7.80 18.15
N ILE A 390 37.25 7.31 18.32
CA ILE A 390 37.77 6.15 17.59
C ILE A 390 36.99 4.86 17.88
N ASP A 391 36.51 4.68 19.12
CA ASP A 391 35.77 3.47 19.50
C ASP A 391 34.37 3.46 18.87
N ALA A 392 33.73 4.63 18.75
CA ALA A 392 32.47 4.79 18.03
C ALA A 392 32.64 4.56 16.52
N ASP A 393 33.73 5.05 15.91
CA ASP A 393 34.06 4.82 14.50
C ASP A 393 34.28 3.33 14.19
N VAL A 394 35.07 2.64 15.00
CA VAL A 394 35.31 1.18 14.89
C VAL A 394 34.00 0.41 15.08
N TYR A 395 33.20 0.76 16.09
CA TYR A 395 31.93 0.09 16.37
C TYR A 395 30.92 0.25 15.22
N VAL A 396 30.80 1.47 14.66
CA VAL A 396 29.96 1.77 13.50
C VAL A 396 30.40 0.96 12.28
N LYS A 397 31.69 0.95 11.96
CA LYS A 397 32.22 0.19 10.81
C LYS A 397 31.95 -1.31 10.90
N ALA A 398 31.99 -1.88 12.11
CA ALA A 398 31.72 -3.30 12.33
C ALA A 398 30.22 -3.69 12.27
N ASN A 399 29.29 -2.73 12.47
CA ASN A 399 27.87 -3.04 12.70
C ASN A 399 26.85 -2.30 11.84
N LYS A 400 27.20 -1.21 11.13
CA LYS A 400 26.25 -0.35 10.37
C LYS A 400 25.18 -1.13 9.60
N TYR A 401 25.57 -2.06 8.74
CA TYR A 401 24.66 -2.85 7.88
C TYR A 401 23.83 -3.92 8.62
N LYS A 402 23.94 -4.02 9.95
CA LYS A 402 23.14 -4.91 10.83
C LYS A 402 22.13 -4.12 11.68
N THR A 403 22.03 -2.81 11.49
CA THR A 403 21.36 -1.88 12.42
C THR A 403 20.24 -1.07 11.76
N GLU A 404 19.66 -1.58 10.67
CA GLU A 404 18.62 -0.84 9.96
C GLU A 404 17.29 -0.84 10.72
N ILE A 405 16.82 0.36 11.08
CA ILE A 405 15.54 0.57 11.78
C ILE A 405 14.44 1.03 10.80
N THR A 406 13.18 0.86 11.18
CA THR A 406 12.04 1.30 10.35
C THR A 406 11.84 2.82 10.36
N ARG A 407 11.10 3.38 9.38
CA ARG A 407 10.81 4.84 9.34
C ARG A 407 10.08 5.28 10.61
N LYS A 408 9.10 4.49 11.05
CA LYS A 408 8.38 4.64 12.31
C LYS A 408 9.28 4.58 13.55
N SER A 409 10.26 3.66 13.58
CA SER A 409 11.26 3.61 14.65
C SER A 409 12.08 4.90 14.75
N GLN A 410 12.54 5.46 13.61
CA GLN A 410 13.32 6.71 13.61
C GLN A 410 12.48 7.91 14.07
N HIS A 411 11.20 7.96 13.69
CA HIS A 411 10.23 8.96 14.11
C HIS A 411 10.04 8.95 15.62
N ASN A 412 9.78 7.77 16.20
CA ASN A 412 9.58 7.59 17.64
C ASN A 412 10.83 8.00 18.45
N LEU A 413 12.03 7.62 18.00
CA LEU A 413 13.30 8.04 18.64
C LEU A 413 13.47 9.56 18.63
N PHE A 414 13.14 10.24 17.52
CA PHE A 414 13.22 11.70 17.44
C PHE A 414 12.24 12.37 18.42
N LEU A 415 10.98 11.91 18.46
CA LEU A 415 9.98 12.42 19.41
C LEU A 415 10.39 12.24 20.88
N LYS A 416 11.21 11.22 21.17
CA LYS A 416 11.72 10.95 22.52
C LYS A 416 12.81 11.95 22.97
N ILE A 417 13.61 12.47 22.04
CA ILE A 417 14.71 13.42 22.34
C ILE A 417 14.33 14.89 22.13
N TYR A 418 13.49 15.21 21.14
CA TYR A 418 13.21 16.59 20.75
C TYR A 418 12.62 17.50 21.85
N PRO A 419 11.76 17.02 22.79
CA PRO A 419 11.30 17.82 23.93
C PRO A 419 12.44 18.34 24.82
N GLY A 420 13.54 17.59 24.93
CA GLY A 420 14.75 18.03 25.65
C GLY A 420 15.44 19.21 24.95
N TYR A 421 15.47 19.19 23.61
CA TYR A 421 15.98 20.30 22.81
C TYR A 421 15.07 21.53 22.86
N ILE A 422 13.74 21.37 22.83
CA ILE A 422 12.79 22.49 23.05
C ILE A 422 13.05 23.17 24.40
N LYS A 423 13.23 22.39 25.48
CA LYS A 423 13.58 22.95 26.79
C LYS A 423 14.92 23.68 26.75
N ARG A 424 15.98 23.03 26.27
CA ARG A 424 17.33 23.61 26.17
C ARG A 424 17.34 24.89 25.32
N ALA A 425 16.52 24.96 24.28
CA ALA A 425 16.37 26.13 23.42
C ALA A 425 15.72 27.29 24.15
N ARG A 426 14.65 27.04 24.91
CA ARG A 426 14.06 28.03 25.82
C ARG A 426 15.05 28.51 26.87
N ASP A 427 15.71 27.60 27.57
CA ASP A 427 16.68 27.93 28.63
C ASP A 427 17.83 28.81 28.06
N ASN A 428 18.30 28.50 26.85
CA ASN A 428 19.33 29.27 26.13
C ASN A 428 18.81 30.63 25.63
N TYR A 429 17.60 30.66 25.07
CA TYR A 429 16.94 31.89 24.65
C TYR A 429 16.74 32.85 25.82
N GLU A 430 16.15 32.37 26.92
CA GLU A 430 15.87 33.16 28.11
C GLU A 430 17.14 33.75 28.71
N LYS A 431 18.22 32.95 28.80
CA LYS A 431 19.55 33.40 29.23
C LYS A 431 20.08 34.56 28.37
N TRP A 432 20.13 34.36 27.05
CA TRP A 432 20.80 35.32 26.15
C TRP A 432 19.97 36.57 25.83
N THR A 433 18.66 36.56 26.12
CA THR A 433 17.74 37.70 25.94
C THR A 433 17.51 38.48 27.25
N THR A 434 18.54 38.59 28.09
CA THR A 434 18.56 39.43 29.31
C THR A 434 19.36 40.70 29.08
N GLU A 435 19.06 41.76 29.83
CA GLU A 435 19.66 43.11 29.71
C GLU A 435 21.19 43.13 29.45
N PRO A 436 22.05 42.43 30.23
CA PRO A 436 23.49 42.47 29.99
C PRO A 436 23.87 41.76 28.69
N ASN A 437 23.16 40.69 28.33
CA ASN A 437 23.46 39.86 27.16
C ASN A 437 22.95 40.49 25.86
N VAL A 438 21.82 41.19 25.88
CA VAL A 438 21.35 42.01 24.74
C VAL A 438 22.32 43.15 24.50
N SER A 439 22.76 43.84 25.56
CA SER A 439 23.78 44.90 25.46
C SER A 439 25.08 44.40 24.83
N LEU A 440 25.55 43.20 25.23
CA LEU A 440 26.72 42.53 24.65
C LEU A 440 26.53 42.03 23.21
N ALA A 441 25.31 41.98 22.67
CA ALA A 441 25.08 41.64 21.26
C ALA A 441 25.57 42.75 20.30
N ASN A 442 25.63 44.00 20.77
CA ASN A 442 25.93 45.20 19.98
C ASN A 442 25.13 45.23 18.67
N ILE A 443 23.80 45.28 18.81
CA ILE A 443 22.84 45.46 17.72
C ILE A 443 22.16 46.80 17.94
N SER A 444 22.13 47.67 16.92
CA SER A 444 21.56 49.01 17.02
C SER A 444 20.04 48.94 17.22
N ASN A 445 19.51 49.80 18.08
CA ASN A 445 18.07 49.96 18.35
C ASN A 445 17.35 48.70 18.86
N VAL A 446 18.05 47.80 19.56
CA VAL A 446 17.47 46.60 20.18
C VAL A 446 17.73 46.60 21.68
N ASN A 447 16.67 46.45 22.48
CA ASN A 447 16.67 46.45 23.93
C ASN A 447 16.00 45.17 24.48
N TYR A 448 16.36 44.73 25.69
CA TYR A 448 15.79 43.52 26.28
C TYR A 448 14.30 43.65 26.61
N VAL A 449 13.78 44.88 26.72
CA VAL A 449 12.34 45.14 26.89
C VAL A 449 11.53 44.80 25.64
N ASP A 450 12.17 44.72 24.47
CA ASP A 450 11.55 44.36 23.19
C ASP A 450 11.36 42.83 23.06
N LYS A 451 11.89 42.05 24.02
CA LYS A 451 11.83 40.59 24.03
C LYS A 451 10.39 40.06 24.01
N VAL A 452 10.04 39.38 22.92
CA VAL A 452 8.87 38.50 22.90
C VAL A 452 9.12 37.29 23.83
N GLN A 453 8.15 36.96 24.68
CA GLN A 453 8.26 35.80 25.59
C GLN A 453 8.22 34.49 24.79
N TRP A 454 8.95 33.45 25.20
CA TRP A 454 9.12 32.21 24.41
C TRP A 454 7.80 31.65 23.86
N GLY A 455 6.78 31.48 24.72
CA GLY A 455 5.47 30.97 24.34
C GLY A 455 4.59 31.92 23.52
N LYS A 456 5.11 33.09 23.11
CA LYS A 456 4.49 34.06 22.22
C LYS A 456 5.30 34.30 20.94
N LEU A 457 6.45 33.64 20.77
CA LEU A 457 7.20 33.67 19.53
C LEU A 457 6.42 32.96 18.42
N ASP A 458 6.60 33.41 17.18
CA ASP A 458 6.17 32.69 15.97
C ASP A 458 6.76 31.27 15.96
N SER A 459 5.97 30.29 15.51
CA SER A 459 6.36 28.88 15.52
C SER A 459 7.58 28.57 14.66
N GLU A 460 7.75 29.25 13.53
CA GLU A 460 8.91 29.04 12.66
C GLU A 460 10.18 29.63 13.30
N ILE A 461 10.05 30.75 14.02
CA ILE A 461 11.13 31.34 14.81
C ILE A 461 11.49 30.43 15.98
N GLN A 462 10.52 29.80 16.65
CA GLN A 462 10.78 28.79 17.68
C GLN A 462 11.56 27.61 17.10
N ASP A 463 11.08 26.98 16.01
CA ASP A 463 11.74 25.81 15.41
C ASP A 463 13.16 26.14 14.92
N VAL A 464 13.41 27.34 14.36
CA VAL A 464 14.77 27.80 14.00
C VAL A 464 15.66 28.01 15.22
N ILE A 465 15.14 28.57 16.33
CA ILE A 465 15.92 28.70 17.58
C ILE A 465 16.25 27.33 18.16
N VAL A 466 15.32 26.36 18.10
CA VAL A 466 15.59 24.98 18.51
C VAL A 466 16.65 24.34 17.61
N ASP A 467 16.58 24.50 16.29
CA ASP A 467 17.57 23.97 15.35
C ASP A 467 18.98 24.52 15.58
N LEU A 468 19.10 25.83 15.79
CA LEU A 468 20.37 26.47 16.15
C LEU A 468 20.94 25.89 17.44
N VAL A 469 20.10 25.66 18.46
CA VAL A 469 20.51 25.04 19.73
C VAL A 469 20.81 23.55 19.58
N TYR A 470 20.17 22.86 18.64
CA TYR A 470 20.44 21.47 18.26
C TYR A 470 21.86 21.34 17.67
N GLN A 471 22.22 22.20 16.71
CA GLN A 471 23.58 22.35 16.19
C GLN A 471 24.60 22.87 17.24
N GLY A 472 24.16 23.25 18.43
CA GLY A 472 25.02 23.69 19.52
C GLY A 472 25.35 25.20 19.53
N PHE A 473 24.67 26.04 18.74
CA PHE A 473 24.75 27.52 18.79
C PHE A 473 24.14 28.08 20.09
N THR A 474 24.80 27.76 21.20
CA THR A 474 24.42 28.01 22.59
C THR A 474 25.37 29.01 23.28
N LYS A 475 26.30 29.60 22.51
CA LYS A 475 27.31 30.55 22.97
C LYS A 475 27.19 31.87 22.20
N GLY A 476 27.12 32.97 22.94
CA GLY A 476 26.96 34.31 22.40
C GLY A 476 25.49 34.68 22.18
N PRO A 477 25.12 35.96 22.36
CA PRO A 477 23.72 36.35 22.40
C PRO A 477 23.02 36.40 21.03
N ARG A 478 23.77 36.72 19.97
CA ARG A 478 23.20 37.20 18.68
C ARG A 478 22.09 36.32 18.09
N PRO A 479 22.21 34.98 17.96
CA PRO A 479 21.13 34.19 17.36
C PRO A 479 19.83 34.23 18.17
N MET A 480 19.92 34.30 19.50
CA MET A 480 18.75 34.41 20.37
C MET A 480 18.16 35.81 20.34
N VAL A 481 19.01 36.85 20.27
CA VAL A 481 18.56 38.26 20.23
C VAL A 481 17.91 38.60 18.89
N TYR A 482 18.42 38.11 17.75
CA TYR A 482 17.72 38.27 16.46
C TYR A 482 16.37 37.53 16.45
N GLY A 483 16.31 36.32 17.03
CA GLY A 483 15.04 35.62 17.21
C GLY A 483 14.04 36.34 18.15
N MET A 484 14.52 37.08 19.15
CA MET A 484 13.66 37.76 20.14
C MET A 484 12.85 38.93 19.56
N LEU A 485 13.28 39.48 18.42
CA LEU A 485 12.58 40.51 17.66
C LEU A 485 11.28 39.99 17.05
N ASN A 486 11.14 38.67 16.93
CA ASN A 486 9.98 37.99 16.35
C ASN A 486 9.64 38.40 14.90
N ASP A 487 10.63 38.89 14.14
CA ASP A 487 10.53 39.18 12.71
C ASP A 487 11.28 38.10 11.91
N LYS A 488 10.55 37.39 11.04
CA LYS A 488 11.10 36.27 10.26
C LYS A 488 12.10 36.72 9.19
N ASN A 489 11.91 37.89 8.58
CA ASN A 489 12.80 38.41 7.54
C ASN A 489 14.13 38.87 8.16
N ILE A 490 14.06 39.67 9.23
CA ILE A 490 15.26 40.14 9.95
C ILE A 490 16.09 38.96 10.48
N PHE A 491 15.43 37.92 10.99
CA PHE A 491 16.13 36.73 11.47
C PHE A 491 16.72 35.88 10.32
N ALA A 492 16.00 35.72 9.21
CA ALA A 492 16.50 35.04 8.01
C ALA A 492 17.70 35.77 7.39
N ASP A 493 17.65 37.10 7.31
CA ASP A 493 18.73 37.95 6.79
C ASP A 493 19.97 37.88 7.69
N TYR A 494 19.80 37.87 9.01
CA TYR A 494 20.91 37.59 9.94
C TYR A 494 21.54 36.21 9.71
N ILE A 495 20.73 35.16 9.50
CA ILE A 495 21.23 33.80 9.23
C ILE A 495 21.99 33.75 7.90
N SER A 496 21.46 34.37 6.84
CA SER A 496 22.12 34.45 5.52
C SER A 496 23.42 35.28 5.55
N ALA A 497 23.45 36.40 6.28
CA ALA A 497 24.62 37.28 6.36
C ALA A 497 25.72 36.76 7.32
N ASN A 498 25.37 35.96 8.31
CA ASN A 498 26.34 35.39 9.25
C ASN A 498 27.10 34.22 8.59
N THR A 499 28.37 34.46 8.23
CA THR A 499 29.26 33.47 7.61
C THR A 499 29.35 32.12 8.33
N THR A 500 29.21 32.11 9.66
CA THR A 500 29.28 30.89 10.48
C THR A 500 27.96 30.09 10.48
N LEU A 501 26.83 30.74 10.18
CA LEU A 501 25.52 30.07 10.01
C LEU A 501 25.29 29.67 8.54
N ASN A 502 25.58 30.58 7.61
CA ASN A 502 25.36 30.42 6.17
C ASN A 502 26.03 29.15 5.59
N GLN A 503 27.22 28.78 6.08
CA GLN A 503 27.90 27.52 5.71
C GLN A 503 27.07 26.24 5.96
N TYR A 504 26.05 26.27 6.82
CA TYR A 504 25.13 25.16 7.07
C TYR A 504 23.80 25.27 6.30
N GLU A 505 23.45 26.44 5.75
CA GLU A 505 22.13 26.70 5.17
C GLU A 505 21.84 25.83 3.94
N LYS A 506 22.87 25.41 3.18
CA LYS A 506 22.72 24.44 2.08
C LYS A 506 22.05 23.12 2.51
N GLY A 507 22.23 22.70 3.76
CA GLY A 507 21.60 21.50 4.32
C GLY A 507 20.40 21.76 5.23
N ARG A 508 20.31 22.96 5.84
CA ARG A 508 19.31 23.24 6.91
C ARG A 508 18.23 24.24 6.52
N ARG A 509 18.50 25.11 5.54
CA ARG A 509 17.54 26.02 4.89
C ARG A 509 16.64 26.82 5.87
N ARG A 510 17.18 27.23 7.02
CA ARG A 510 16.46 28.00 8.05
C ARG A 510 16.03 29.37 7.51
N ALA A 511 16.89 29.99 6.70
CA ALA A 511 16.59 31.27 6.07
C ALA A 511 15.58 31.16 4.92
N ASP A 512 15.39 29.98 4.32
CA ASP A 512 14.29 29.73 3.36
C ASP A 512 12.98 29.47 4.12
N TYR A 513 13.05 28.66 5.18
CA TYR A 513 11.94 28.29 6.05
C TYR A 513 11.21 29.52 6.61
N LEU A 514 11.95 30.43 7.26
CA LEU A 514 11.42 31.70 7.78
C LEU A 514 10.77 32.60 6.71
N ARG A 515 11.20 32.49 5.45
CA ARG A 515 10.66 33.25 4.31
C ARG A 515 9.50 32.53 3.61
N GLY A 516 9.09 31.35 4.10
CA GLY A 516 8.01 30.54 3.51
C GLY A 516 8.40 29.77 2.24
N ASN A 517 9.70 29.59 1.99
CA ASN A 517 10.25 28.98 0.77
C ASN A 517 10.82 27.56 0.99
N TYR A 518 10.34 26.82 2.01
CA TYR A 518 10.88 25.52 2.40
C TYR A 518 10.50 24.40 1.42
#